data_AF-A0A955XGY4-F1
#
_entry.id   AF-A0A955XGY4-F1
#
_cell.length_a   1.000
_cell.length_b   1.000
_cell.length_c   1.000
_cell.angle_alpha   90.00
_cell.angle_beta   90.00
_cell.angle_gamma   90.00
#
_symmetry.space_group_name_H-M   'P 1'
#
loop_
_entity.id
_entity.type
_entity.pdbx_description
1 polymer ?
#
loop_
_entity_poly.entity_id
_entity_poly.type
_entity_poly.pdbx_seq_one_letter_code
_entity_poly.pdbx_strand_id
1 'polypeptide(L)'
;DGDGLLDSEDEDDDNDGCIDEFDDFPQDPAFCVDTDGDGLANEVDDDDDGDGLLDAEEVSEGADGWVTSPLDPDTDGDQVNDRDDVCPTVPDDQADSDGDGRGDACPPEVSSSTDYPAPVITRFSPAEAGAGAALEILGRNLDDPIYGGASIQLQFGYPANDGAIAVPTEVAAGRLLFTVPPNASTGRLILRSHGLTTTSSDTFTFRP
;
A
#
# COMPACT_ATOMS: atom_id res chain seq x y z
N ASP A 1 -34.75 -33.58 3.57
CA ASP A 1 -34.47 -33.71 2.11
C ASP A 1 -35.24 -34.84 1.35
N GLY A 2 -35.82 -35.83 2.04
CA GLY A 2 -36.52 -36.97 1.44
C GLY A 2 -35.66 -38.23 1.22
N ASP A 3 -34.49 -38.36 1.85
CA ASP A 3 -33.64 -39.55 1.76
C ASP A 3 -34.16 -40.77 2.58
N GLY A 4 -35.11 -40.53 3.48
CA GLY A 4 -35.74 -41.53 4.32
C GLY A 4 -35.34 -41.47 5.80
N LEU A 5 -34.51 -40.52 6.20
CA LEU A 5 -34.30 -40.11 7.58
C LEU A 5 -35.33 -39.04 7.96
N LEU A 6 -35.56 -38.91 9.28
CA LEU A 6 -36.32 -37.79 9.83
C LEU A 6 -35.30 -36.72 10.18
N ASP A 7 -35.64 -35.45 10.02
CA ASP A 7 -34.76 -34.31 10.29
C ASP A 7 -34.01 -34.47 11.64
N SER A 8 -34.73 -34.85 12.72
CA SER A 8 -34.12 -35.09 14.05
C SER A 8 -33.10 -36.24 14.15
N GLU A 9 -32.97 -37.06 13.12
CA GLU A 9 -32.08 -38.22 12.99
C GLU A 9 -31.17 -38.10 11.76
N ASP A 10 -31.27 -37.01 11.00
CA ASP A 10 -30.40 -36.64 9.89
C ASP A 10 -29.25 -35.75 10.42
N GLU A 11 -28.13 -35.70 9.71
CA GLU A 11 -27.02 -34.79 10.03
C GLU A 11 -26.91 -33.65 8.98
N ASP A 12 -27.73 -33.70 7.93
CA ASP A 12 -27.80 -32.80 6.79
C ASP A 12 -29.25 -32.77 6.29
N ASP A 13 -30.08 -31.99 6.99
CA ASP A 13 -31.54 -31.98 6.92
C ASP A 13 -32.08 -31.65 5.51
N ASP A 14 -31.30 -30.98 4.66
CA ASP A 14 -31.68 -30.60 3.30
C ASP A 14 -30.77 -31.15 2.17
N ASN A 15 -29.67 -31.80 2.55
CA ASN A 15 -28.77 -32.59 1.70
C ASN A 15 -28.07 -31.76 0.62
N ASP A 16 -27.70 -30.54 0.98
CA ASP A 16 -26.91 -29.64 0.14
C ASP A 16 -25.39 -29.80 0.35
N GLY A 17 -25.00 -30.55 1.39
CA GLY A 17 -23.62 -30.89 1.74
C GLY A 17 -23.06 -30.09 2.92
N CYS A 18 -23.84 -29.21 3.53
CA CYS A 18 -23.56 -28.54 4.79
C CYS A 18 -24.27 -29.30 5.92
N ILE A 19 -23.52 -29.69 6.96
CA ILE A 19 -24.12 -30.43 8.07
C ILE A 19 -24.80 -29.47 9.04
N ASP A 20 -25.90 -29.89 9.66
CA ASP A 20 -26.75 -29.01 10.49
C ASP A 20 -26.00 -28.28 11.62
N GLU A 21 -24.87 -28.83 12.10
CA GLU A 21 -24.04 -28.18 13.13
C GLU A 21 -23.31 -26.92 12.63
N PHE A 22 -23.09 -26.81 11.32
CA PHE A 22 -22.34 -25.74 10.65
C PHE A 22 -23.12 -25.11 9.50
N ASP A 23 -24.42 -25.36 9.45
CA ASP A 23 -25.34 -24.80 8.46
C ASP A 23 -26.23 -23.78 9.17
N ASP A 24 -26.13 -22.52 8.76
CA ASP A 24 -26.95 -21.44 9.29
C ASP A 24 -28.39 -21.50 8.73
N PHE A 25 -28.62 -22.28 7.66
CA PHE A 25 -29.90 -22.55 7.03
C PHE A 25 -30.23 -24.06 6.90
N PRO A 26 -30.36 -24.83 8.00
CA PRO A 26 -30.51 -26.30 7.98
C PRO A 26 -31.73 -26.89 7.24
N GLN A 27 -32.58 -26.08 6.61
CA GLN A 27 -33.75 -26.55 5.87
C GLN A 27 -33.86 -25.90 4.49
N ASP A 28 -32.91 -25.04 4.10
CA ASP A 28 -32.88 -24.39 2.80
C ASP A 28 -31.65 -24.84 2.02
N PRO A 29 -31.80 -25.80 1.08
CA PRO A 29 -30.68 -26.45 0.39
C PRO A 29 -29.97 -25.55 -0.64
N ALA A 30 -30.18 -24.24 -0.55
CA ALA A 30 -29.59 -23.23 -1.38
C ALA A 30 -28.44 -22.50 -0.70
N PHE A 31 -28.34 -22.53 0.63
CA PHE A 31 -27.49 -21.64 1.42
C PHE A 31 -26.94 -22.36 2.65
N CYS A 32 -25.72 -22.02 3.06
CA CYS A 32 -25.10 -22.60 4.26
C CYS A 32 -24.57 -21.60 5.28
N VAL A 33 -24.26 -20.37 4.84
CA VAL A 33 -23.44 -19.43 5.60
C VAL A 33 -24.19 -18.11 5.78
N ASP A 34 -24.27 -17.65 7.02
CA ASP A 34 -24.80 -16.35 7.46
C ASP A 34 -23.77 -15.76 8.43
N THR A 35 -22.82 -14.99 7.89
CA THR A 35 -21.61 -14.59 8.63
C THR A 35 -21.92 -13.60 9.75
N ASP A 36 -22.87 -12.70 9.56
CA ASP A 36 -23.30 -11.71 10.56
C ASP A 36 -24.51 -12.16 11.41
N GLY A 37 -25.21 -13.22 10.97
CA GLY A 37 -26.32 -13.82 11.68
C GLY A 37 -27.63 -13.04 11.55
N ASP A 38 -27.80 -12.21 10.51
CA ASP A 38 -28.99 -11.40 10.31
C ASP A 38 -30.18 -12.17 9.70
N GLY A 39 -29.92 -13.38 9.19
CA GLY A 39 -30.87 -14.28 8.55
C GLY A 39 -30.91 -14.18 7.03
N LEU A 40 -30.01 -13.43 6.42
CA LEU A 40 -29.70 -13.46 4.99
C LEU A 40 -28.42 -14.28 4.78
N ALA A 41 -28.43 -15.13 3.76
CA ALA A 41 -27.24 -15.89 3.43
C ALA A 41 -26.24 -15.00 2.71
N ASN A 42 -24.94 -15.26 2.91
CA ASN A 42 -23.87 -14.49 2.26
C ASN A 42 -24.03 -14.37 0.72
N GLU A 43 -24.63 -15.37 0.04
CA GLU A 43 -24.85 -15.29 -1.41
C GLU A 43 -25.92 -14.27 -1.85
N VAL A 44 -26.71 -13.75 -0.91
CA VAL A 44 -27.81 -12.80 -1.15
C VAL A 44 -27.81 -11.59 -0.21
N ASP A 45 -26.94 -11.57 0.78
CA ASP A 45 -26.57 -10.37 1.52
C ASP A 45 -25.62 -9.50 0.69
N ASP A 46 -25.66 -8.18 0.90
CA ASP A 46 -24.73 -7.23 0.28
C ASP A 46 -23.68 -6.72 1.31
N ASP A 47 -23.76 -7.14 2.59
CA ASP A 47 -22.95 -6.73 3.75
C ASP A 47 -22.71 -7.97 4.65
N ASP A 48 -21.87 -8.89 4.17
CA ASP A 48 -21.74 -10.25 4.69
C ASP A 48 -21.34 -10.33 6.19
N ASP A 49 -20.64 -9.32 6.72
CA ASP A 49 -20.18 -9.31 8.12
C ASP A 49 -20.85 -8.27 9.03
N GLY A 50 -21.76 -7.48 8.47
CA GLY A 50 -22.62 -6.55 9.19
C GLY A 50 -21.86 -5.37 9.80
N ASP A 51 -20.70 -5.01 9.26
CA ASP A 51 -19.91 -3.85 9.66
C ASP A 51 -20.51 -2.53 9.10
N GLY A 52 -21.37 -2.64 8.08
CA GLY A 52 -22.05 -1.53 7.44
C GLY A 52 -21.34 -0.96 6.20
N LEU A 53 -20.24 -1.56 5.76
CA LEU A 53 -19.66 -1.49 4.44
C LEU A 53 -20.27 -2.59 3.58
N LEU A 54 -20.51 -2.31 2.31
CA LEU A 54 -21.00 -3.35 1.41
C LEU A 54 -19.82 -4.20 0.92
N ASP A 55 -20.01 -5.50 0.64
CA ASP A 55 -18.93 -6.38 0.16
C ASP A 55 -18.20 -5.78 -1.06
N ALA A 56 -18.96 -5.09 -1.91
CA ALA A 56 -18.46 -4.43 -3.12
C ALA A 56 -17.53 -3.25 -2.82
N GLU A 57 -17.68 -2.59 -1.68
CA GLU A 57 -16.82 -1.51 -1.18
C GLU A 57 -15.51 -2.04 -0.58
N GLU A 58 -15.47 -3.32 -0.19
CA GLU A 58 -14.34 -3.90 0.54
C GLU A 58 -13.39 -4.70 -0.35
N VAL A 59 -13.89 -5.31 -1.44
CA VAL A 59 -13.06 -6.09 -2.38
C VAL A 59 -12.24 -5.25 -3.37
N SER A 60 -12.35 -3.92 -3.31
CA SER A 60 -11.58 -2.99 -4.14
C SER A 60 -11.46 -1.64 -3.44
N GLU A 61 -10.35 -0.90 -3.67
CA GLU A 61 -10.14 0.43 -3.07
C GLU A 61 -11.40 1.29 -3.22
N GLY A 62 -12.17 1.39 -2.13
CA GLY A 62 -13.50 1.96 -2.09
C GLY A 62 -13.50 3.48 -2.26
N ALA A 63 -14.59 4.14 -1.87
CA ALA A 63 -14.64 5.60 -1.85
C ALA A 63 -13.70 6.21 -0.79
N ASP A 64 -13.40 5.44 0.24
CA ASP A 64 -12.47 5.68 1.35
C ASP A 64 -11.02 5.28 1.03
N GLY A 65 -10.80 4.49 -0.03
CA GLY A 65 -9.47 4.05 -0.47
C GLY A 65 -8.93 2.83 0.26
N TRP A 66 -9.76 2.13 1.04
CA TRP A 66 -9.39 0.93 1.76
C TRP A 66 -9.89 -0.34 1.06
N VAL A 67 -9.24 -1.45 1.39
CA VAL A 67 -9.62 -2.81 0.98
C VAL A 67 -9.61 -3.65 2.25
N THR A 68 -10.80 -3.95 2.75
CA THR A 68 -11.07 -4.74 3.95
C THR A 68 -11.57 -6.14 3.56
N SER A 69 -12.00 -6.92 4.53
CA SER A 69 -12.46 -8.29 4.34
C SER A 69 -13.98 -8.35 4.55
N PRO A 70 -14.79 -8.69 3.53
CA PRO A 70 -16.26 -8.78 3.67
C PRO A 70 -16.80 -9.82 4.65
N LEU A 71 -15.92 -10.58 5.28
CA LEU A 71 -16.29 -11.65 6.21
C LEU A 71 -15.72 -11.39 7.61
N ASP A 72 -15.17 -10.20 7.83
CA ASP A 72 -14.47 -9.84 9.06
C ASP A 72 -14.70 -8.36 9.38
N PRO A 73 -15.60 -8.04 10.34
CA PRO A 73 -16.04 -6.67 10.58
C PRO A 73 -14.97 -5.79 11.27
N ASP A 74 -13.76 -6.31 11.47
CA ASP A 74 -12.57 -5.71 12.09
C ASP A 74 -11.33 -6.38 11.45
N THR A 75 -11.03 -5.98 10.20
CA THR A 75 -10.03 -6.63 9.32
C THR A 75 -8.64 -6.72 9.96
N ASP A 76 -8.29 -5.78 10.84
CA ASP A 76 -6.97 -5.71 11.46
C ASP A 76 -6.92 -6.21 12.91
N GLY A 77 -8.09 -6.39 13.53
CA GLY A 77 -8.27 -7.01 14.83
C GLY A 77 -7.92 -6.09 16.00
N ASP A 78 -8.03 -4.77 15.84
CA ASP A 78 -7.72 -3.79 16.89
C ASP A 78 -8.90 -3.43 17.81
N GLN A 79 -10.10 -3.97 17.50
CA GLN A 79 -11.40 -3.76 18.14
C GLN A 79 -12.13 -2.48 17.70
N VAL A 80 -11.74 -1.88 16.59
CA VAL A 80 -12.53 -0.89 15.87
C VAL A 80 -13.09 -1.54 14.62
N ASN A 81 -14.36 -1.28 14.35
CA ASN A 81 -15.02 -1.85 13.20
C ASN A 81 -14.54 -1.14 11.93
N ASP A 82 -14.35 -1.85 10.83
CA ASP A 82 -13.75 -1.34 9.60
C ASP A 82 -14.42 -0.04 9.12
N ARG A 83 -15.74 0.04 9.16
CA ARG A 83 -16.51 1.26 8.86
C ARG A 83 -16.14 2.50 9.70
N ASP A 84 -15.82 2.30 10.97
CA ASP A 84 -15.54 3.36 11.95
C ASP A 84 -14.03 3.57 12.16
N ASP A 85 -13.19 2.74 11.54
CA ASP A 85 -11.73 2.73 11.71
C ASP A 85 -11.04 3.73 10.77
N VAL A 86 -10.16 4.56 11.32
CA VAL A 86 -9.35 5.51 10.55
C VAL A 86 -8.17 4.84 9.82
N CYS A 87 -7.82 3.61 10.21
CA CYS A 87 -6.82 2.72 9.61
C CYS A 87 -7.29 1.25 9.55
N PRO A 88 -8.36 0.88 8.79
CA PRO A 88 -9.00 -0.46 8.80
C PRO A 88 -8.14 -1.68 8.44
N THR A 89 -6.84 -1.50 8.17
CA THR A 89 -5.92 -2.57 7.75
C THR A 89 -4.64 -2.59 8.59
N VAL A 90 -4.51 -1.71 9.59
CA VAL A 90 -3.32 -1.52 10.40
C VAL A 90 -3.72 -1.14 11.83
N PRO A 91 -3.52 -2.03 12.82
CA PRO A 91 -3.97 -1.79 14.19
C PRO A 91 -3.37 -0.52 14.77
N ASP A 92 -4.21 0.36 15.32
CA ASP A 92 -3.76 1.69 15.75
C ASP A 92 -4.42 2.18 17.05
N ASP A 93 -4.34 3.50 17.31
CA ASP A 93 -4.97 4.15 18.46
C ASP A 93 -6.02 5.20 18.04
N GLN A 94 -6.48 5.14 16.80
CA GLN A 94 -7.46 6.03 16.17
C GLN A 94 -7.02 7.51 16.19
N ALA A 95 -5.70 7.76 16.23
CA ALA A 95 -5.17 9.11 16.20
C ALA A 95 -5.20 9.66 14.78
N ASP A 96 -5.96 10.73 14.56
CA ASP A 96 -5.96 11.52 13.33
C ASP A 96 -5.55 12.97 13.69
N SER A 97 -4.28 13.30 13.44
CA SER A 97 -3.71 14.58 13.87
C SER A 97 -4.11 15.76 12.98
N ASP A 98 -4.45 15.54 11.71
CA ASP A 98 -4.78 16.60 10.75
C ASP A 98 -6.27 16.68 10.38
N GLY A 99 -7.07 15.71 10.82
CA GLY A 99 -8.51 15.69 10.72
C GLY A 99 -9.01 15.37 9.32
N ASP A 100 -8.22 14.65 8.52
CA ASP A 100 -8.56 14.27 7.15
C ASP A 100 -9.39 12.98 7.06
N GLY A 101 -9.57 12.28 8.18
CA GLY A 101 -10.30 11.02 8.27
C GLY A 101 -9.41 9.77 8.14
N ARG A 102 -8.10 9.93 7.96
CA ARG A 102 -7.11 8.85 7.93
C ARG A 102 -6.21 8.90 9.17
N GLY A 103 -5.95 7.76 9.79
CA GLY A 103 -5.13 7.70 11.00
C GLY A 103 -3.64 7.93 10.74
N ASP A 104 -2.95 8.45 11.75
CA ASP A 104 -1.51 8.73 11.77
C ASP A 104 -0.66 7.46 11.53
N ALA A 105 -1.20 6.29 11.88
CA ALA A 105 -0.54 4.99 11.75
C ALA A 105 -0.66 4.37 10.35
N CYS A 106 -1.58 4.89 9.54
CA CYS A 106 -1.88 4.35 8.24
C CYS A 106 -0.69 4.44 7.28
N PRO A 107 -0.56 3.51 6.31
CA PRO A 107 0.35 3.68 5.19
C PRO A 107 0.01 5.00 4.47
N PRO A 108 0.97 5.78 3.95
CA PRO A 108 0.62 6.95 3.16
C PRO A 108 -0.13 6.53 1.89
N GLU A 109 -1.19 7.28 1.54
CA GLU A 109 -1.98 7.14 0.30
C GLU A 109 -1.08 6.80 -0.89
N VAL A 110 -1.22 5.59 -1.45
CA VAL A 110 -0.52 5.22 -2.69
C VAL A 110 -1.26 5.80 -3.89
N SER A 111 -1.77 7.04 -3.81
CA SER A 111 -2.69 7.54 -4.83
C SER A 111 -2.55 9.02 -5.21
N SER A 112 -1.45 9.71 -4.89
CA SER A 112 -1.05 10.83 -5.77
C SER A 112 0.42 11.25 -5.60
N SER A 113 1.09 11.52 -6.72
CA SER A 113 2.37 12.24 -6.71
C SER A 113 2.25 13.70 -6.20
N THR A 114 1.11 14.10 -5.60
CA THR A 114 0.88 15.45 -5.10
C THR A 114 1.08 15.60 -3.60
N ASP A 115 1.15 14.50 -2.84
CA ASP A 115 1.41 14.57 -1.39
C ASP A 115 2.88 14.36 -1.01
N TYR A 116 3.67 13.77 -1.91
CA TYR A 116 5.11 13.74 -1.71
C TYR A 116 5.71 15.10 -2.07
N PRO A 117 6.28 15.84 -1.11
CA PRO A 117 6.98 17.06 -1.44
C PRO A 117 8.17 16.71 -2.35
N ALA A 118 8.32 17.42 -3.46
CA ALA A 118 9.37 17.16 -4.44
C ALA A 118 10.74 17.00 -3.76
N PRO A 119 11.60 16.07 -4.24
CA PRO A 119 12.91 15.88 -3.66
C PRO A 119 13.71 17.18 -3.70
N VAL A 120 14.52 17.43 -2.67
CA VAL A 120 15.39 18.61 -2.63
C VAL A 120 16.82 18.15 -2.43
N ILE A 121 17.67 18.33 -3.44
CA ILE A 121 19.11 18.17 -3.29
C ILE A 121 19.66 19.41 -2.58
N THR A 122 20.15 19.24 -1.35
CA THR A 122 20.80 20.32 -0.59
C THR A 122 22.29 20.39 -0.87
N ARG A 123 22.95 19.24 -1.04
CA ARG A 123 24.34 19.12 -1.48
C ARG A 123 24.62 17.71 -1.97
N PHE A 124 25.73 17.57 -2.68
CA PHE A 124 26.31 16.27 -3.00
C PHE A 124 27.82 16.28 -2.77
N SER A 125 28.39 15.11 -2.53
CA SER A 125 29.83 14.96 -2.35
C SER A 125 30.31 13.59 -2.84
N PRO A 126 31.44 13.51 -3.55
CA PRO A 126 32.30 14.63 -3.97
C PRO A 126 31.69 15.43 -5.14
N ALA A 127 32.13 16.69 -5.30
CA ALA A 127 31.74 17.51 -6.44
C ALA A 127 32.38 17.04 -7.77
N GLU A 128 33.40 16.19 -7.66
CA GLU A 128 34.20 15.71 -8.76
C GLU A 128 34.63 14.26 -8.51
N ALA A 129 34.33 13.37 -9.45
CA ALA A 129 34.65 11.95 -9.33
C ALA A 129 34.65 11.23 -10.69
N GLY A 130 35.31 10.08 -10.71
CA GLY A 130 35.29 9.15 -11.82
C GLY A 130 34.41 7.92 -11.57
N ALA A 131 34.39 7.04 -12.58
CA ALA A 131 33.61 5.81 -12.56
C ALA A 131 33.92 4.95 -11.33
N GLY A 132 32.88 4.42 -10.68
CA GLY A 132 33.01 3.55 -9.51
C GLY A 132 33.19 4.29 -8.18
N ALA A 133 33.33 5.61 -8.18
CA ALA A 133 33.36 6.39 -6.93
C ALA A 133 31.98 6.41 -6.25
N ALA A 134 31.99 6.42 -4.92
CA ALA A 134 30.78 6.66 -4.15
C ALA A 134 30.40 8.14 -4.22
N LEU A 135 29.13 8.41 -4.53
CA LEU A 135 28.54 9.74 -4.57
C LEU A 135 27.40 9.80 -3.56
N GLU A 136 27.54 10.66 -2.57
CA GLU A 136 26.51 10.92 -1.56
C GLU A 136 25.67 12.14 -1.97
N ILE A 137 24.35 11.98 -1.92
CA ILE A 137 23.38 13.07 -2.08
C ILE A 137 22.70 13.28 -0.73
N LEU A 138 22.73 14.52 -0.23
CA LEU A 138 21.98 14.91 0.97
C LEU A 138 20.87 15.88 0.62
N GLY A 139 19.77 15.77 1.34
CA GLY A 139 18.58 16.51 0.97
C GLY A 139 17.40 16.32 1.90
N ARG A 140 16.25 16.73 1.39
CA ARG A 140 14.94 16.46 2.00
C ARG A 140 14.11 15.67 1.01
N ASN A 141 13.20 14.84 1.53
CA ASN A 141 12.28 14.01 0.75
C ASN A 141 13.08 13.16 -0.25
N LEU A 142 14.16 12.54 0.26
CA LEU A 142 15.06 11.71 -0.53
C LEU A 142 14.79 10.22 -0.31
N ASP A 143 14.20 9.91 0.83
CA ASP A 143 13.66 8.60 1.17
C ASP A 143 12.44 8.28 0.30
N ASP A 144 12.32 7.01 -0.03
CA ASP A 144 11.19 6.40 -0.74
C ASP A 144 10.64 5.33 0.22
N PRO A 145 9.77 5.73 1.17
CA PRO A 145 9.27 4.82 2.20
C PRO A 145 8.35 3.75 1.62
N ILE A 146 7.74 4.00 0.46
CA ILE A 146 6.78 3.08 -0.18
C ILE A 146 7.50 1.94 -0.90
N TYR A 147 8.54 2.24 -1.70
CA TYR A 147 9.22 1.25 -2.54
C TYR A 147 10.65 0.96 -2.13
N GLY A 148 11.06 1.39 -0.93
CA GLY A 148 12.40 1.14 -0.39
C GLY A 148 13.53 1.65 -1.30
N GLY A 149 13.26 2.70 -2.09
CA GLY A 149 14.22 3.27 -3.04
C GLY A 149 14.10 2.79 -4.48
N ALA A 150 13.21 1.85 -4.81
CA ALA A 150 13.13 1.28 -6.15
C ALA A 150 12.70 2.29 -7.23
N SER A 151 12.00 3.36 -6.85
CA SER A 151 11.59 4.43 -7.77
C SER A 151 12.68 5.49 -8.01
N ILE A 152 13.77 5.46 -7.22
CA ILE A 152 14.78 6.53 -7.20
C ILE A 152 15.79 6.36 -8.33
N GLN A 153 15.97 7.43 -9.10
CA GLN A 153 16.95 7.49 -10.19
C GLN A 153 17.73 8.80 -10.19
N LEU A 154 19.04 8.72 -10.36
CA LEU A 154 19.93 9.87 -10.51
C LEU A 154 20.49 9.94 -11.94
N GLN A 155 20.13 10.98 -12.67
CA GLN A 155 20.62 11.24 -14.03
C GLN A 155 21.77 12.26 -14.01
N PHE A 156 22.84 11.95 -14.73
CA PHE A 156 24.02 12.82 -14.87
C PHE A 156 23.93 13.66 -16.16
N GLY A 157 24.60 14.82 -16.19
CA GLY A 157 24.82 15.57 -17.43
C GLY A 157 23.77 16.63 -17.79
N TYR A 158 22.94 17.10 -16.87
CA TYR A 158 22.00 18.19 -17.21
C TYR A 158 22.77 19.49 -17.52
N PRO A 159 22.40 20.27 -18.57
CA PRO A 159 21.19 20.15 -19.40
C PRO A 159 21.31 19.28 -20.67
N ALA A 160 22.50 18.78 -21.00
CA ALA A 160 22.69 17.95 -22.19
C ALA A 160 21.94 16.61 -22.09
N ASN A 161 21.73 16.12 -20.86
CA ASN A 161 21.06 14.85 -20.55
C ASN A 161 21.73 13.66 -21.27
N ASP A 162 23.03 13.76 -21.47
CA ASP A 162 23.87 12.81 -22.20
C ASP A 162 24.57 11.79 -21.29
N GLY A 163 24.44 11.96 -19.97
CA GLY A 163 25.01 11.08 -18.96
C GLY A 163 24.11 9.91 -18.59
N ALA A 164 24.73 8.88 -18.02
CA ALA A 164 24.04 7.70 -17.53
C ALA A 164 23.08 7.98 -16.35
N ILE A 165 22.22 7.01 -16.08
CA ILE A 165 21.34 6.97 -14.90
C ILE A 165 21.92 5.97 -13.90
N ALA A 166 21.91 6.33 -12.63
CA ALA A 166 22.24 5.45 -11.52
C ALA A 166 21.03 5.25 -10.60
N VAL A 167 20.97 4.08 -9.98
CA VAL A 167 20.05 3.77 -8.87
C VAL A 167 20.82 3.81 -7.56
N PRO A 168 20.18 4.13 -6.43
CA PRO A 168 20.88 4.19 -5.16
C PRO A 168 21.35 2.79 -4.72
N THR A 169 22.52 2.75 -4.10
CA THR A 169 23.05 1.58 -3.40
C THR A 169 22.63 1.56 -1.92
N GLU A 170 22.22 2.72 -1.39
CA GLU A 170 21.73 2.89 -0.02
C GLU A 170 20.69 4.02 -0.02
N VAL A 171 19.58 3.80 0.70
CA VAL A 171 18.52 4.79 0.91
C VAL A 171 18.31 4.96 2.40
N ALA A 172 18.42 6.20 2.87
CA ALA A 172 18.16 6.57 4.25
C ALA A 172 17.49 7.95 4.30
N ALA A 173 16.82 8.26 5.41
CA ALA A 173 16.18 9.55 5.62
C ALA A 173 17.17 10.71 5.34
N GLY A 174 16.88 11.51 4.32
CA GLY A 174 17.70 12.65 3.90
C GLY A 174 19.06 12.33 3.26
N ARG A 175 19.36 11.05 2.94
CA ARG A 175 20.65 10.61 2.39
C ARG A 175 20.48 9.49 1.36
N LEU A 176 21.10 9.67 0.20
CA LEU A 176 21.22 8.63 -0.82
C LEU A 176 22.69 8.38 -1.15
N LEU A 177 23.04 7.12 -1.37
CA LEU A 177 24.37 6.73 -1.86
C LEU A 177 24.25 6.15 -3.26
N PHE A 178 25.08 6.61 -4.18
CA PHE A 178 25.17 6.10 -5.55
C PHE A 178 26.60 5.67 -5.86
N THR A 179 26.73 4.81 -6.87
CA THR A 179 28.01 4.58 -7.54
C THR A 179 28.03 5.34 -8.86
N VAL A 180 29.05 6.16 -9.10
CA VAL A 180 29.18 6.92 -10.34
C VAL A 180 29.35 5.97 -11.54
N PRO A 181 28.44 5.98 -12.53
CA PRO A 181 28.52 5.07 -13.66
C PRO A 181 29.67 5.43 -14.62
N PRO A 182 30.21 4.45 -15.38
CA PRO A 182 31.32 4.69 -16.33
C PRO A 182 31.01 5.73 -17.43
N ASN A 183 29.74 5.88 -17.78
CA ASN A 183 29.26 6.83 -18.78
C ASN A 183 28.57 8.05 -18.14
N ALA A 184 28.94 8.40 -16.91
CA ALA A 184 28.54 9.68 -16.33
C ALA A 184 29.15 10.83 -17.15
N SER A 185 28.49 11.97 -17.16
CA SER A 185 28.96 13.18 -17.83
C SER A 185 28.94 14.37 -16.87
N THR A 186 29.76 15.37 -17.18
CA THR A 186 29.82 16.62 -16.40
C THR A 186 28.54 17.41 -16.61
N GLY A 187 27.92 17.85 -15.53
CA GLY A 187 26.67 18.58 -15.55
C GLY A 187 25.99 18.60 -14.19
N ARG A 188 24.80 19.18 -14.13
CA ARG A 188 23.97 19.09 -12.92
C ARG A 188 23.32 17.71 -12.83
N LEU A 189 23.04 17.29 -11.61
CA LEU A 189 22.41 16.01 -11.32
C LEU A 189 20.89 16.20 -11.29
N ILE A 190 20.15 15.32 -11.95
CA ILE A 190 18.69 15.27 -11.84
C ILE A 190 18.32 14.06 -11.00
N LEU A 191 17.67 14.29 -9.87
CA LEU A 191 17.12 13.21 -9.05
C LEU A 191 15.63 13.08 -9.37
N ARG A 192 15.20 11.85 -9.60
CA ARG A 192 13.81 11.45 -9.81
C ARG A 192 13.38 10.52 -8.70
N SER A 193 12.20 10.75 -8.14
CA SER A 193 11.59 9.92 -7.10
C SER A 193 10.07 10.09 -7.21
N HIS A 194 9.32 8.99 -7.25
CA HIS A 194 7.85 8.99 -7.41
C HIS A 194 7.31 9.89 -8.54
N GLY A 195 7.98 9.91 -9.70
CA GLY A 195 7.58 10.76 -10.84
C GLY A 195 7.90 12.25 -10.68
N LEU A 196 8.32 12.70 -9.50
CA LEU A 196 8.80 14.05 -9.23
C LEU A 196 10.28 14.17 -9.58
N THR A 197 10.71 15.37 -9.93
CA THR A 197 12.10 15.63 -10.34
C THR A 197 12.66 16.88 -9.68
N THR A 198 13.95 16.83 -9.36
CA THR A 198 14.71 17.96 -8.87
C THR A 198 16.08 17.97 -9.50
N THR A 199 16.67 19.16 -9.63
CA THR A 199 17.99 19.34 -10.21
C THR A 199 18.91 19.97 -9.18
N SER A 200 20.13 19.46 -9.05
CA SER A 200 21.13 20.04 -8.16
C SER A 200 21.39 21.51 -8.50
N SER A 201 21.73 22.32 -7.49
CA SER A 201 22.20 23.70 -7.71
C SER A 201 23.59 23.72 -8.33
N ASP A 202 24.47 22.85 -7.84
CA ASP A 202 25.87 22.76 -8.25
C ASP A 202 26.10 21.75 -9.37
N THR A 203 27.20 21.94 -10.09
CA THR A 203 27.64 21.07 -11.19
C THR A 203 28.52 19.95 -10.66
N PHE A 204 28.20 18.71 -11.01
CA PHE A 204 29.08 17.56 -10.84
C PHE A 204 30.08 17.51 -12.00
N THR A 205 31.36 17.32 -11.68
CA THR A 205 32.43 17.19 -12.68
C THR A 205 32.85 15.73 -12.80
N PHE A 206 32.59 15.13 -13.96
CA PHE A 206 33.03 13.76 -14.23
C PHE A 206 34.50 13.76 -14.65
N ARG A 207 35.31 12.93 -13.97
CA ARG A 207 36.70 12.65 -14.34
C ARG A 207 36.84 11.21 -14.81
N PRO A 208 37.08 10.96 -16.11
CA PRO A 208 37.28 9.61 -16.63
C PRO A 208 38.53 8.94 -16.04
#